data_AF-F4R7A1-F1
#
_entry.id   AF-F4R7A1-F1
#
_cell.length_a   1.000
_cell.length_b   1.000
_cell.length_c   1.000
_cell.angle_alpha   90.00
_cell.angle_beta   90.00
_cell.angle_gamma   90.00
#
_symmetry.space_group_name_H-M   'P 1'
#
loop_
_entity.id
_entity.type
_entity.pdbx_description
1 polymer ?
#
loop_
_entity_poly.entity_id
_entity_poly.type
_entity_poly.pdbx_seq_one_letter_code
_entity_poly.pdbx_strand_id
1 'polypeptide(L)'
;MLTLTNEESIGALSTFNNLGITEFATPFPVIPPSTSSTPIKLIHGRKLVLKVDPSTKYPGWTPVNFKYHVFTDQEICRGSCRICYNALGEMNGNVCKMVAKQLITNDTVGKELLHSYTQTQQVYMAVSKYLKKFQAVCASSKDKPLIDIITKLQVVNSFVAYSGKHDGLDPKNVWYFEESLVDQGKFQKYTSNVYFKTQRFGDPIHLCIAAFTHYVYEITSHKHLVADLQGSGLYLTDPLILESRNAWVAEANTAEQGFANFEDQNWCYPLCCQLGLPFLPNQSSSQDHKQNHDNDYIAEHVKNGGQPDLSESMASLNNLLDDRDWDESPL
;
A
#
# COMPACT_ATOMS: atom_id res chain seq x y z
N MET A 1 -8.92 -63.77 -7.35
CA MET A 1 -8.93 -63.08 -8.65
C MET A 1 -9.79 -61.85 -8.53
N LEU A 2 -9.30 -60.73 -9.07
CA LEU A 2 -9.82 -59.34 -9.06
C LEU A 2 -9.57 -58.58 -7.75
N THR A 3 -8.35 -58.10 -7.45
CA THR A 3 -7.54 -56.96 -7.98
C THR A 3 -8.02 -55.58 -7.56
N LEU A 4 -7.23 -54.98 -6.66
CA LEU A 4 -7.11 -53.55 -6.35
C LEU A 4 -6.68 -52.76 -7.60
N THR A 5 -7.29 -51.60 -7.87
CA THR A 5 -6.71 -50.58 -8.77
C THR A 5 -6.91 -49.19 -8.17
N ASN A 6 -5.80 -48.69 -7.63
CA ASN A 6 -5.23 -47.34 -7.70
C ASN A 6 -6.12 -46.12 -7.52
N GLU A 7 -5.88 -45.47 -6.38
CA GLU A 7 -5.81 -44.02 -6.23
C GLU A 7 -4.96 -43.41 -7.37
N GLU A 8 -5.51 -42.45 -8.12
CA GLU A 8 -4.70 -41.51 -8.89
C GLU A 8 -4.51 -40.24 -8.07
N SER A 9 -3.24 -39.95 -7.79
CA SER A 9 -2.79 -38.76 -7.09
C SER A 9 -3.21 -37.49 -7.81
N ILE A 10 -3.80 -36.56 -7.06
CA ILE A 10 -3.86 -35.15 -7.44
C ILE A 10 -2.41 -34.69 -7.62
N GLY A 11 -2.02 -34.50 -8.88
CA GLY A 11 -0.66 -34.21 -9.30
C GLY A 11 -0.08 -33.02 -8.53
N ALA A 12 1.00 -33.29 -7.81
CA ALA A 12 1.89 -32.27 -7.29
C ALA A 12 2.57 -31.51 -8.45
N LEU A 13 2.77 -30.21 -8.24
CA LEU A 13 3.79 -29.36 -8.86
C LEU A 13 3.73 -29.19 -10.40
N SER A 14 2.98 -28.19 -10.85
CA SER A 14 3.56 -27.21 -11.78
C SER A 14 3.86 -25.93 -11.02
N THR A 15 5.15 -25.82 -10.69
CA THR A 15 5.89 -24.66 -10.20
C THR A 15 5.31 -23.31 -10.61
N PHE A 16 4.99 -22.48 -9.62
CA PHE A 16 4.69 -21.04 -9.75
C PHE A 16 5.81 -20.19 -10.38
N ASN A 17 6.90 -20.81 -10.86
CA ASN A 17 8.03 -20.16 -11.51
C ASN A 17 7.75 -19.74 -12.97
N ASN A 18 6.61 -20.09 -13.56
CA ASN A 18 6.32 -19.82 -14.97
C ASN A 18 5.48 -18.55 -15.25
N LEU A 19 5.17 -17.73 -14.22
CA LEU A 19 4.48 -16.44 -14.44
C LEU A 19 5.41 -15.23 -14.52
N GLY A 20 6.73 -15.39 -14.48
CA GLY A 20 7.67 -14.31 -14.84
C GLY A 20 7.42 -12.96 -14.15
N ILE A 21 6.83 -12.95 -12.95
CA ILE A 21 6.65 -11.72 -12.17
C ILE A 21 7.95 -11.47 -11.42
N THR A 22 8.98 -11.07 -12.17
CA THR A 22 10.26 -10.59 -11.63
C THR A 22 10.47 -9.10 -11.88
N GLU A 23 9.50 -8.40 -12.48
CA GLU A 23 9.61 -6.96 -12.69
C GLU A 23 8.73 -6.22 -11.69
N PHE A 24 9.39 -5.62 -10.71
CA PHE A 24 8.82 -4.52 -9.92
C PHE A 24 8.19 -3.53 -10.89
N ALA A 25 6.90 -3.26 -10.75
CA ALA A 25 6.20 -2.30 -11.61
C ALA A 25 7.00 -0.99 -11.63
N THR A 26 7.65 -0.70 -12.75
CA THR A 26 8.35 0.55 -12.96
C THR A 26 7.27 1.61 -13.18
N PRO A 27 7.19 2.65 -12.32
CA PRO A 27 6.28 3.76 -12.60
C PRO A 27 6.72 4.41 -13.91
N PHE A 28 5.85 4.40 -14.92
CA PHE A 28 6.08 5.22 -16.10
C PHE A 28 5.95 6.71 -15.72
N PRO A 29 6.82 7.59 -16.25
CA PRO A 29 6.61 9.02 -16.11
C PRO A 29 5.24 9.37 -16.68
N VAL A 30 4.45 10.13 -15.91
CA VAL A 30 3.16 10.66 -16.37
C VAL A 30 3.46 11.60 -17.52
N ILE A 31 3.18 11.14 -18.74
CA ILE A 31 3.22 12.01 -19.91
C ILE A 31 2.01 12.95 -19.76
N PRO A 32 2.20 14.27 -19.61
CA PRO A 32 1.09 15.20 -19.63
C PRO A 32 0.38 15.05 -20.97
N PRO A 33 -0.97 15.05 -21.00
CA PRO A 33 -1.71 14.87 -22.25
C PRO A 33 -1.18 15.85 -23.28
N SER A 34 -0.68 15.31 -24.40
CA SER A 34 -0.32 16.12 -25.56
C SER A 34 -1.54 16.95 -25.91
N THR A 35 -1.29 18.25 -26.06
CA THR A 35 -2.25 19.33 -26.31
C THR A 35 -3.35 18.93 -27.29
N SER A 36 -4.47 18.42 -26.79
CA SER A 36 -5.72 18.32 -27.53
C SER A 36 -6.45 19.65 -27.37
N SER A 37 -6.75 20.31 -28.48
CA SER A 37 -7.48 21.59 -28.55
C SER A 37 -8.94 21.50 -28.10
N THR A 38 -9.40 20.34 -27.65
CA THR A 38 -10.75 20.13 -27.13
C THR A 38 -10.73 20.20 -25.61
N PRO A 39 -11.54 21.06 -24.97
CA PRO A 39 -11.59 21.13 -23.51
C PRO A 39 -12.02 19.76 -22.94
N ILE A 40 -11.24 19.24 -21.99
CA ILE A 40 -11.52 17.97 -21.33
C ILE A 40 -12.83 18.11 -20.55
N LYS A 41 -13.83 17.31 -20.92
CA LYS A 41 -15.14 17.32 -20.28
C LYS A 41 -15.19 16.30 -19.14
N LEU A 42 -15.46 16.78 -17.93
CA LEU A 42 -15.78 15.91 -16.80
C LEU A 42 -17.19 15.33 -16.96
N ILE A 43 -17.33 14.04 -16.66
CA ILE A 43 -18.61 13.33 -16.59
C ILE A 43 -19.16 13.38 -15.17
N HIS A 44 -20.49 13.30 -15.05
CA HIS A 44 -21.16 13.24 -13.75
C HIS A 44 -21.26 11.80 -13.27
N GLY A 45 -20.77 11.54 -12.07
CA GLY A 45 -20.92 10.27 -11.38
C GLY A 45 -21.22 10.45 -9.90
N ARG A 46 -21.01 9.36 -9.16
CA ARG A 46 -21.25 9.24 -7.72
C ARG A 46 -19.98 8.70 -7.07
N LYS A 47 -19.43 9.40 -6.08
CA LYS A 47 -18.42 8.83 -5.18
C LYS A 47 -19.10 8.27 -3.93
N LEU A 48 -18.64 7.12 -3.46
CA LEU A 48 -19.13 6.52 -2.23
C LEU A 48 -18.43 7.13 -1.03
N VAL A 49 -19.21 7.56 -0.05
CA VAL A 49 -18.74 8.09 1.23
C VAL A 49 -19.31 7.22 2.34
N LEU A 50 -18.46 6.72 3.23
CA LEU A 50 -18.92 6.00 4.40
C LEU A 50 -19.57 7.00 5.37
N LYS A 51 -20.85 6.79 5.69
CA LYS A 51 -21.60 7.59 6.66
C LYS A 51 -22.24 6.67 7.68
N VAL A 52 -22.34 7.13 8.93
CA VAL A 52 -23.16 6.46 9.92
C VAL A 52 -24.61 6.82 9.63
N ASP A 53 -25.43 5.83 9.35
CA ASP A 53 -26.87 6.02 9.20
C ASP A 53 -27.47 6.34 10.58
N PRO A 54 -28.13 7.50 10.75
CA PRO A 54 -28.72 7.90 12.03
C PRO A 54 -29.78 6.91 12.54
N SER A 55 -30.45 6.18 11.64
CA SER A 55 -31.54 5.26 11.98
C SER A 55 -31.04 3.90 12.45
N THR A 56 -30.02 3.34 11.78
CA THR A 56 -29.48 2.03 12.10
C THR A 56 -28.27 2.10 13.04
N LYS A 57 -27.64 3.27 13.18
CA LYS A 57 -26.34 3.50 13.84
C LYS A 57 -25.18 2.68 13.25
N TYR A 58 -25.38 2.03 12.10
CA TYR A 58 -24.34 1.29 11.41
C TYR A 58 -23.76 2.14 10.26
N PRO A 59 -22.45 2.01 9.98
CA PRO A 59 -21.84 2.67 8.84
C PRO A 59 -22.32 2.04 7.53
N GLY A 60 -22.66 2.88 6.55
CA GLY A 60 -23.09 2.49 5.21
C GLY A 60 -22.51 3.41 4.14
N TRP A 61 -22.37 2.88 2.92
CA TRP A 61 -21.88 3.63 1.78
C TRP A 61 -23.00 4.50 1.19
N THR A 62 -22.80 5.82 1.22
CA THR A 62 -23.73 6.79 0.64
C THR A 62 -23.12 7.41 -0.62
N PRO A 63 -23.80 7.35 -1.78
CA PRO A 63 -23.34 8.02 -2.98
C PRO A 63 -23.52 9.54 -2.85
N VAL A 64 -22.49 10.30 -3.17
CA VAL A 64 -22.54 11.76 -3.32
C VAL A 64 -22.03 12.17 -4.70
N ASN A 65 -22.47 13.32 -5.20
CA ASN A 65 -22.08 13.77 -6.53
C ASN A 65 -20.56 13.92 -6.63
N PHE A 66 -20.02 13.45 -7.75
CA PHE A 66 -18.61 13.58 -8.08
C PHE A 66 -18.47 13.73 -9.59
N LYS A 67 -17.60 14.62 -10.05
CA LYS A 67 -17.31 14.78 -11.47
C LYS A 67 -15.89 14.34 -11.75
N TYR A 68 -15.69 13.60 -12.83
CA TYR A 68 -14.38 13.06 -13.16
C TYR A 68 -14.22 12.80 -14.66
N HIS A 69 -12.99 12.53 -15.09
CA HIS A 69 -12.66 12.03 -16.41
C HIS A 69 -11.55 11.00 -16.27
N VAL A 70 -11.67 9.84 -16.91
CA VAL A 70 -10.62 8.80 -16.93
C VAL A 70 -10.10 8.67 -18.35
N PHE A 71 -8.78 8.80 -18.53
CA PHE A 71 -8.12 8.64 -19.82
C PHE A 71 -7.84 7.15 -20.05
N THR A 72 -8.86 6.40 -20.46
CA THR A 72 -8.79 4.94 -20.62
C THR A 72 -7.86 4.48 -21.75
N ASP A 73 -7.45 5.40 -22.61
CA ASP A 73 -6.43 5.23 -23.65
C ASP A 73 -4.99 5.37 -23.11
N GLN A 74 -4.84 5.85 -21.87
CA GLN A 74 -3.55 6.10 -21.21
C GLN A 74 -3.41 5.20 -19.98
N GLU A 75 -3.19 3.90 -20.21
CA GLU A 75 -2.78 3.00 -19.15
C GLU A 75 -1.40 3.41 -18.64
N ILE A 76 -1.30 3.68 -17.33
CA ILE A 76 -0.05 4.13 -16.68
C ILE A 76 0.61 3.03 -15.85
N CYS A 77 -0.15 2.01 -15.43
CA CYS A 77 0.36 0.87 -14.68
C CYS A 77 -0.66 -0.27 -14.72
N ARG A 78 -0.17 -1.50 -14.54
CA ARG A 78 -0.98 -2.71 -14.40
C ARG A 78 -0.42 -3.58 -13.29
N GLY A 79 -1.25 -3.85 -12.28
CA GLY A 79 -0.98 -4.85 -11.25
C GLY A 79 -1.59 -6.20 -11.60
N SER A 80 -1.55 -7.14 -10.65
CA SER A 80 -2.17 -8.47 -10.80
C SER A 80 -3.70 -8.41 -10.88
N CYS A 81 -4.32 -7.46 -10.18
CA CYS A 81 -5.79 -7.38 -10.07
C CYS A 81 -6.39 -6.16 -10.79
N ARG A 82 -5.59 -5.12 -11.08
CA ARG A 82 -6.09 -3.82 -11.55
C ARG A 82 -5.24 -3.19 -12.63
N ILE A 83 -5.91 -2.41 -13.47
CA ILE A 83 -5.31 -1.49 -14.44
C ILE A 83 -5.47 -0.08 -13.89
N CYS A 84 -4.42 0.73 -14.00
CA CYS A 84 -4.37 2.12 -13.55
C CYS A 84 -4.34 3.06 -14.75
N TYR A 85 -5.13 4.13 -14.67
CA TYR A 85 -5.24 5.17 -15.69
C TYR A 85 -5.03 6.54 -15.08
N ASN A 86 -4.52 7.47 -15.89
CA ASN A 86 -4.61 8.89 -15.56
C ASN A 86 -6.08 9.30 -15.45
N ALA A 87 -6.37 10.19 -14.51
CA ALA A 87 -7.70 10.75 -14.36
C ALA A 87 -7.68 12.19 -13.82
N LEU A 88 -8.80 12.86 -13.99
CA LEU A 88 -9.11 14.14 -13.35
C LEU A 88 -10.36 13.98 -12.48
N GLY A 89 -10.38 14.63 -11.33
CA GLY A 89 -11.54 14.65 -10.43
C GLY A 89 -11.81 16.04 -9.90
N GLU A 90 -13.08 16.39 -9.72
CA GLU A 90 -13.48 17.64 -9.08
C GLU A 90 -13.60 17.46 -7.56
N MET A 91 -12.72 18.11 -6.80
CA MET A 91 -12.71 18.13 -5.34
C MET A 91 -12.78 19.57 -4.85
N ASN A 92 -13.76 19.87 -3.99
CA ASN A 92 -13.94 21.20 -3.38
C ASN A 92 -13.96 22.36 -4.40
N GLY A 93 -14.53 22.11 -5.60
CA GLY A 93 -14.59 23.10 -6.70
C GLY A 93 -13.34 23.19 -7.56
N ASN A 94 -12.27 22.48 -7.22
CA ASN A 94 -11.03 22.44 -7.98
C ASN A 94 -10.89 21.13 -8.76
N VAL A 95 -10.29 21.19 -9.94
CA VAL A 95 -9.95 19.99 -10.72
C VAL A 95 -8.56 19.52 -10.30
N CYS A 96 -8.47 18.27 -9.84
CA CYS A 96 -7.25 17.67 -9.33
C CYS A 96 -6.82 16.49 -10.20
N LYS A 97 -5.51 16.25 -10.30
CA LYS A 97 -4.94 15.04 -10.91
C LYS A 97 -5.22 13.84 -10.01
N MET A 98 -5.66 12.75 -10.60
CA MET A 98 -5.98 11.51 -9.91
C MET A 98 -5.48 10.30 -10.69
N VAL A 99 -5.44 9.16 -10.01
CA VAL A 99 -5.30 7.84 -10.63
C VAL A 99 -6.64 7.13 -10.48
N ALA A 100 -7.16 6.57 -11.58
CA ALA A 100 -8.34 5.71 -11.56
C ALA A 100 -7.92 4.27 -11.83
N LYS A 101 -8.37 3.35 -10.98
CA LYS A 101 -8.07 1.92 -11.08
C LYS A 101 -9.32 1.11 -11.35
N GLN A 102 -9.22 0.14 -12.25
CA GLN A 102 -10.30 -0.76 -12.63
C GLN A 102 -9.83 -2.21 -12.53
N LEU A 103 -10.71 -3.10 -12.05
CA LEU A 103 -10.43 -4.54 -11.96
C LEU A 103 -10.20 -5.15 -13.36
N ILE A 104 -9.20 -6.02 -13.50
CA ILE A 104 -8.83 -6.67 -14.77
C ILE A 104 -9.88 -7.70 -15.21
N THR A 105 -10.33 -8.54 -14.28
CA THR A 105 -11.39 -9.52 -14.51
C THR A 105 -12.60 -9.11 -13.72
N ASN A 106 -13.74 -8.94 -14.39
CA ASN A 106 -14.99 -8.70 -13.71
C ASN A 106 -16.18 -9.22 -14.48
N ASP A 107 -16.53 -10.48 -14.22
CA ASP A 107 -17.79 -11.06 -14.70
C ASP A 107 -18.97 -10.64 -13.79
N THR A 108 -18.69 -9.95 -12.67
CA THR A 108 -19.71 -9.47 -11.73
C THR A 108 -20.34 -8.19 -12.25
N VAL A 109 -21.67 -8.17 -12.30
CA VAL A 109 -22.45 -7.01 -12.76
C VAL A 109 -23.39 -6.51 -11.66
N GLY A 110 -23.91 -5.29 -11.83
CA GLY A 110 -24.88 -4.72 -10.88
C GLY A 110 -24.23 -4.34 -9.55
N LYS A 111 -25.02 -4.27 -8.47
CA LYS A 111 -24.56 -3.74 -7.17
C LYS A 111 -23.45 -4.56 -6.50
N GLU A 112 -23.37 -5.87 -6.78
CA GLU A 112 -22.36 -6.76 -6.19
C GLU A 112 -20.94 -6.39 -6.65
N LEU A 113 -20.83 -5.74 -7.81
CA LEU A 113 -19.59 -5.16 -8.31
C LEU A 113 -18.93 -4.20 -7.31
N LEU A 114 -19.74 -3.42 -6.57
CA LEU A 114 -19.22 -2.45 -5.61
C LEU A 114 -18.57 -3.12 -4.39
N HIS A 115 -18.84 -4.41 -4.15
CA HIS A 115 -18.32 -5.12 -2.98
C HIS A 115 -16.79 -5.14 -2.98
N SER A 116 -16.15 -5.61 -4.05
CA SER A 116 -14.68 -5.68 -4.14
C SER A 116 -14.02 -4.29 -4.01
N TYR A 117 -14.60 -3.27 -4.64
CA TYR A 117 -14.10 -1.89 -4.54
C TYR A 117 -14.23 -1.33 -3.12
N THR A 118 -15.37 -1.57 -2.46
CA THR A 118 -15.60 -1.07 -1.11
C THR A 118 -14.82 -1.84 -0.04
N GLN A 119 -14.56 -3.13 -0.25
CA GLN A 119 -13.62 -3.92 0.56
C GLN A 119 -12.21 -3.34 0.50
N THR A 120 -11.72 -3.01 -0.69
CA THR A 120 -10.42 -2.33 -0.80
C THR A 120 -10.44 -0.97 -0.10
N GLN A 121 -11.52 -0.19 -0.24
CA GLN A 121 -11.63 1.06 0.52
C GLN A 121 -11.58 0.83 2.03
N GLN A 122 -12.20 -0.25 2.54
CA GLN A 122 -12.15 -0.60 3.95
C GLN A 122 -10.72 -0.93 4.40
N VAL A 123 -9.91 -1.60 3.56
CA VAL A 123 -8.48 -1.84 3.83
C VAL A 123 -7.72 -0.52 3.95
N TYR A 124 -7.86 0.41 3.00
CA TYR A 124 -7.23 1.74 3.06
C TYR A 124 -7.59 2.47 4.36
N MET A 125 -8.87 2.47 4.72
CA MET A 125 -9.36 3.09 5.95
C MET A 125 -8.79 2.42 7.21
N ALA A 126 -8.70 1.09 7.23
CA ALA A 126 -8.16 0.33 8.35
C ALA A 126 -6.66 0.58 8.51
N VAL A 127 -5.89 0.55 7.43
CA VAL A 127 -4.44 0.82 7.44
C VAL A 127 -4.17 2.26 7.85
N SER A 128 -4.94 3.24 7.34
CA SER A 128 -4.85 4.64 7.81
C SER A 128 -5.12 4.76 9.32
N LYS A 129 -6.11 4.03 9.84
CA LYS A 129 -6.40 3.99 11.28
C LYS A 129 -5.26 3.34 12.08
N TYR A 130 -4.66 2.26 11.58
CA TYR A 130 -3.50 1.65 12.22
C TYR A 130 -2.29 2.57 12.22
N LEU A 131 -2.03 3.26 11.10
CA LEU A 131 -0.93 4.21 10.96
C LEU A 131 -1.08 5.36 11.96
N LYS A 132 -2.28 5.90 12.15
CA LYS A 132 -2.56 6.92 13.18
C LYS A 132 -2.27 6.43 14.60
N LYS A 133 -2.60 5.18 14.91
CA LYS A 133 -2.26 4.58 16.22
C LYS A 133 -0.75 4.42 16.39
N PHE A 134 -0.06 3.95 15.35
CA PHE A 134 1.38 3.81 15.33
C PHE A 134 2.06 5.17 15.55
N GLN A 135 1.66 6.20 14.81
CA GLN A 135 2.11 7.58 14.97
C GLN A 135 1.94 8.09 16.41
N ALA A 136 0.79 7.83 17.04
CA ALA A 136 0.53 8.25 18.40
C ALA A 136 1.47 7.58 19.42
N VAL A 137 1.81 6.30 19.24
CA VAL A 137 2.77 5.60 20.11
C VAL A 137 4.20 6.10 19.87
N CYS A 138 4.53 6.39 18.62
CA CYS A 138 5.85 6.86 18.21
C CYS A 138 6.13 8.30 18.70
N ALA A 139 5.11 9.13 18.89
CA ALA A 139 5.24 10.54 19.30
C ALA A 139 6.04 10.77 20.61
N SER A 140 6.15 9.76 21.48
CA SER A 140 6.94 9.82 22.71
C SER A 140 8.40 9.36 22.58
N SER A 141 8.85 8.91 21.40
CA SER A 141 10.21 8.41 21.21
C SER A 141 11.27 9.52 21.17
N LYS A 142 12.51 9.17 21.51
CA LYS A 142 13.67 10.08 21.51
C LYS A 142 14.35 10.19 20.14
N ASP A 143 14.06 9.29 19.21
CA ASP A 143 14.66 9.24 17.87
C ASP A 143 14.00 10.23 16.90
N LYS A 144 14.44 11.49 16.91
CA LYS A 144 13.78 12.55 16.13
C LYS A 144 13.70 12.28 14.61
N PRO A 145 14.76 11.80 13.93
CA PRO A 145 14.71 11.59 12.48
C PRO A 145 13.65 10.58 12.01
N LEU A 146 13.52 9.43 12.68
CA LEU A 146 12.51 8.43 12.31
C LEU A 146 11.09 8.88 12.70
N ILE A 147 10.95 9.60 13.82
CA ILE A 147 9.65 10.15 14.25
C ILE A 147 9.11 11.18 13.25
N ASP A 148 9.96 12.04 12.70
CA ASP A 148 9.54 13.02 11.68
C ASP A 148 9.01 12.33 10.41
N ILE A 149 9.59 11.20 10.02
CA ILE A 149 9.08 10.39 8.90
C ILE A 149 7.74 9.77 9.28
N ILE A 150 7.67 9.08 10.42
CA ILE A 150 6.47 8.37 10.87
C ILE A 150 5.28 9.31 10.98
N THR A 151 5.47 10.48 11.59
CA THR A 151 4.39 11.48 11.79
C THR A 151 3.84 12.05 10.49
N LYS A 152 4.65 12.06 9.42
CA LYS A 152 4.26 12.52 8.09
C LYS A 152 3.78 11.40 7.17
N LEU A 153 4.09 10.14 7.46
CA LEU A 153 3.60 9.00 6.68
C LEU A 153 2.07 9.04 6.63
N GLN A 154 1.50 8.80 5.46
CA GLN A 154 0.06 8.77 5.30
C GLN A 154 -0.37 7.80 4.20
N VAL A 155 -1.59 7.30 4.30
CA VAL A 155 -2.22 6.55 3.21
C VAL A 155 -2.87 7.56 2.28
N VAL A 156 -2.64 7.43 0.97
CA VAL A 156 -3.20 8.31 -0.05
C VAL A 156 -4.72 8.40 0.07
N ASN A 157 -5.28 9.59 -0.16
CA ASN A 157 -6.72 9.75 -0.20
C ASN A 157 -7.29 8.95 -1.35
N SER A 158 -8.26 8.09 -1.04
CA SER A 158 -8.88 7.20 -2.00
C SER A 158 -10.38 7.10 -1.79
N PHE A 159 -11.11 6.74 -2.84
CA PHE A 159 -12.54 6.48 -2.78
C PHE A 159 -13.02 5.66 -3.98
N VAL A 160 -14.18 5.02 -3.83
CA VAL A 160 -14.87 4.36 -4.94
C VAL A 160 -15.77 5.37 -5.64
N ALA A 161 -15.76 5.39 -6.97
CA ALA A 161 -16.73 6.16 -7.74
C ALA A 161 -17.29 5.36 -8.91
N TYR A 162 -18.51 5.71 -9.31
CA TYR A 162 -19.16 5.10 -10.45
C TYR A 162 -20.07 6.07 -11.20
N SER A 163 -20.46 5.71 -12.41
CA SER A 163 -21.52 6.38 -13.17
C SER A 163 -22.60 5.38 -13.60
N GLY A 164 -23.78 5.89 -13.97
CA GLY A 164 -24.93 5.04 -14.34
C GLY A 164 -25.89 4.70 -13.19
N LYS A 165 -26.75 3.71 -13.42
CA LYS A 165 -27.78 3.28 -12.46
C LYS A 165 -27.19 2.26 -11.48
N HIS A 166 -27.43 2.47 -10.17
CA HIS A 166 -26.88 1.63 -9.11
C HIS A 166 -27.22 0.14 -9.23
N ASP A 167 -28.45 -0.20 -9.63
CA ASP A 167 -28.88 -1.61 -9.72
C ASP A 167 -28.42 -2.33 -11.00
N GLY A 168 -27.92 -1.56 -11.98
CA GLY A 168 -27.45 -2.06 -13.27
C GLY A 168 -26.07 -1.51 -13.62
N LEU A 169 -25.17 -1.48 -12.63
CA LEU A 169 -23.80 -1.00 -12.83
C LEU A 169 -23.05 -1.88 -13.83
N ASP A 170 -22.46 -1.20 -14.82
CA ASP A 170 -21.53 -1.77 -15.77
C ASP A 170 -20.11 -1.71 -15.15
N PRO A 171 -19.35 -2.82 -15.15
CA PRO A 171 -17.94 -2.85 -14.74
C PRO A 171 -17.09 -1.70 -15.29
N LYS A 172 -17.33 -1.30 -16.54
CA LYS A 172 -16.60 -0.21 -17.21
C LYS A 172 -16.82 1.16 -16.57
N ASN A 173 -17.87 1.30 -15.78
CA ASN A 173 -18.29 2.55 -15.16
C ASN A 173 -17.99 2.63 -13.67
N VAL A 174 -17.25 1.66 -13.10
CA VAL A 174 -16.83 1.66 -11.69
C VAL A 174 -15.31 1.79 -11.61
N TRP A 175 -14.87 2.62 -10.68
CA TRP A 175 -13.47 3.04 -10.53
C TRP A 175 -13.09 3.14 -9.06
N TYR A 176 -11.86 2.73 -8.74
CA TYR A 176 -11.18 3.06 -7.50
C TYR A 176 -10.29 4.28 -7.76
N PHE A 177 -10.58 5.41 -7.13
CA PHE A 177 -9.82 6.64 -7.30
C PHE A 177 -8.82 6.82 -6.16
N GLU A 178 -7.65 7.36 -6.52
CA GLU A 178 -6.63 7.86 -5.60
C GLU A 178 -6.15 9.23 -6.07
N GLU A 179 -5.72 10.07 -5.13
CA GLU A 179 -4.91 11.25 -5.46
C GLU A 179 -3.62 10.82 -6.20
N SER A 180 -3.23 11.61 -7.20
CA SER A 180 -2.02 11.30 -7.96
C SER A 180 -0.77 11.54 -7.13
N LEU A 181 0.12 10.55 -7.09
CA LEU A 181 1.41 10.61 -6.37
C LEU A 181 2.59 11.00 -7.28
N VAL A 182 2.34 11.41 -8.53
CA VAL A 182 3.42 11.73 -9.50
C VAL A 182 4.37 12.80 -9.00
N ASP A 183 3.83 13.79 -8.28
CA ASP A 183 4.58 14.93 -7.78
C ASP A 183 5.19 14.63 -6.38
N GLN A 184 5.09 13.38 -5.89
CA GLN A 184 5.58 12.94 -4.56
C GLN A 184 6.90 12.17 -4.61
N GLY A 185 7.50 12.03 -5.79
CA GLY A 185 8.81 11.41 -6.00
C GLY A 185 8.74 10.06 -6.72
N LYS A 186 9.74 9.20 -6.45
CA LYS A 186 9.81 7.88 -7.09
C LYS A 186 8.85 6.92 -6.42
N PHE A 187 8.10 6.13 -7.20
CA PHE A 187 7.31 5.04 -6.67
C PHE A 187 8.21 3.88 -6.22
N GLN A 188 7.92 3.33 -5.05
CA GLN A 188 8.65 2.24 -4.45
C GLN A 188 7.71 1.25 -3.77
N LYS A 189 8.02 -0.04 -3.92
CA LYS A 189 7.41 -1.12 -3.16
C LYS A 189 8.34 -1.51 -2.02
N TYR A 190 7.88 -1.35 -0.79
CA TYR A 190 8.66 -1.56 0.43
C TYR A 190 8.53 -2.99 0.95
N THR A 191 7.30 -3.52 0.91
CA THR A 191 6.99 -4.92 1.22
C THR A 191 6.04 -5.48 0.17
N SER A 192 6.01 -6.81 0.01
CA SER A 192 4.93 -7.48 -0.72
C SER A 192 4.02 -8.25 0.25
N ASN A 193 3.03 -8.93 -0.29
CA ASN A 193 2.15 -9.84 0.45
C ASN A 193 2.79 -11.21 0.80
N VAL A 194 4.02 -11.46 0.35
CA VAL A 194 4.79 -12.69 0.66
C VAL A 194 6.29 -12.45 0.89
N TYR A 195 6.79 -11.24 0.73
CA TYR A 195 8.20 -10.89 0.89
C TYR A 195 8.34 -9.66 1.78
N PHE A 196 8.97 -9.84 2.94
CA PHE A 196 9.04 -8.84 4.01
C PHE A 196 10.47 -8.44 4.38
N LYS A 197 11.49 -8.98 3.71
CA LYS A 197 12.89 -8.54 3.92
C LYS A 197 13.07 -7.13 3.39
N THR A 198 13.74 -6.27 4.16
CA THR A 198 14.14 -4.95 3.68
C THR A 198 15.16 -5.07 2.56
N GLN A 199 14.82 -4.55 1.38
CA GLN A 199 15.72 -4.59 0.21
C GLN A 199 16.79 -3.49 0.26
N ARG A 200 16.58 -2.43 1.06
CA ARG A 200 17.48 -1.28 1.21
C ARG A 200 17.83 -1.05 2.67
N PHE A 201 18.95 -1.61 3.09
CA PHE A 201 19.51 -1.36 4.42
C PHE A 201 19.89 0.11 4.56
N GLY A 202 19.44 0.77 5.63
CA GLY A 202 19.70 2.19 5.89
C GLY A 202 18.70 3.18 5.29
N ASP A 203 17.67 2.73 4.57
CA ASP A 203 16.57 3.60 4.12
C ASP A 203 15.59 3.85 5.29
N PRO A 204 15.49 5.10 5.81
CA PRO A 204 14.67 5.41 6.96
C PRO A 204 13.18 5.07 6.77
N ILE A 205 12.64 5.20 5.55
CA ILE A 205 11.23 4.91 5.28
C ILE A 205 10.97 3.40 5.38
N HIS A 206 11.87 2.58 4.85
CA HIS A 206 11.77 1.12 4.98
C HIS A 206 11.76 0.67 6.45
N LEU A 207 12.62 1.26 7.28
CA LEU A 207 12.67 0.96 8.72
C LEU A 207 11.35 1.33 9.41
N CYS A 208 10.78 2.49 9.08
CA CYS A 208 9.49 2.93 9.60
C CYS A 208 8.36 1.99 9.18
N ILE A 209 8.37 1.54 7.92
CA ILE A 209 7.38 0.63 7.35
C ILE A 209 7.47 -0.77 7.97
N ALA A 210 8.68 -1.31 8.15
CA ALA A 210 8.88 -2.59 8.80
C ALA A 210 8.40 -2.56 10.26
N ALA A 211 8.74 -1.50 11.00
CA ALA A 211 8.27 -1.29 12.36
C ALA A 211 6.74 -1.09 12.42
N PHE A 212 6.15 -0.41 11.44
CA PHE A 212 4.70 -0.26 11.34
C PHE A 212 4.00 -1.61 11.12
N THR A 213 4.50 -2.44 10.20
CA THR A 213 3.96 -3.79 9.96
C THR A 213 4.02 -4.64 11.22
N HIS A 214 5.16 -4.65 11.92
CA HIS A 214 5.34 -5.37 13.19
C HIS A 214 4.42 -4.83 14.28
N TYR A 215 4.31 -3.51 14.42
CA TYR A 215 3.38 -2.90 15.36
C TYR A 215 1.94 -3.39 15.15
N VAL A 216 1.44 -3.39 13.91
CA VAL A 216 0.05 -3.82 13.64
C VAL A 216 -0.14 -5.31 13.93
N TYR A 217 0.84 -6.14 13.55
CA TYR A 217 0.85 -7.56 13.88
C TYR A 217 0.68 -7.77 15.40
N GLU A 218 1.44 -7.04 16.22
CA GLU A 218 1.37 -7.16 17.68
C GLU A 218 0.07 -6.61 18.27
N ILE A 219 -0.33 -5.37 17.93
CA ILE A 219 -1.52 -4.75 18.54
C ILE A 219 -2.84 -5.42 18.13
N THR A 220 -2.82 -6.27 17.11
CA THR A 220 -3.98 -7.07 16.69
C THR A 220 -3.95 -8.49 17.22
N SER A 221 -3.00 -8.82 18.12
CA SER A 221 -2.77 -10.18 18.62
C SER A 221 -2.58 -11.18 17.47
N HIS A 222 -1.73 -10.79 16.51
CA HIS A 222 -1.31 -11.61 15.37
C HIS A 222 -2.46 -11.98 14.42
N LYS A 223 -3.56 -11.22 14.44
CA LYS A 223 -4.73 -11.44 13.57
C LYS A 223 -4.60 -10.73 12.22
N HIS A 224 -3.95 -9.57 12.20
CA HIS A 224 -3.79 -8.78 10.98
C HIS A 224 -2.31 -8.55 10.72
N LEU A 225 -1.91 -8.78 9.47
CA LEU A 225 -0.60 -8.42 8.96
C LEU A 225 -0.80 -7.42 7.83
N VAL A 226 -0.30 -6.20 8.01
CA VAL A 226 -0.30 -5.20 6.95
C VAL A 226 0.82 -5.53 5.97
N ALA A 227 0.50 -5.61 4.70
CA ALA A 227 1.41 -6.04 3.66
C ALA A 227 1.21 -5.22 2.38
N ASP A 228 2.00 -5.55 1.36
CA ASP A 228 1.99 -4.86 0.06
C ASP A 228 2.16 -3.34 0.19
N LEU A 229 2.95 -2.89 1.16
CA LEU A 229 3.18 -1.48 1.42
C LEU A 229 4.07 -0.92 0.31
N GLN A 230 3.52 0.02 -0.44
CA GLN A 230 4.13 0.67 -1.59
C GLN A 230 3.64 2.11 -1.69
N GLY A 231 4.33 2.96 -2.44
CA GLY A 231 3.95 4.35 -2.54
C GLY A 231 5.07 5.26 -3.04
N SER A 232 4.93 6.55 -2.80
CA SER A 232 5.90 7.56 -3.23
C SER A 232 6.03 8.65 -2.18
N GLY A 233 7.28 9.06 -1.91
CA GLY A 233 7.59 9.97 -0.82
C GLY A 233 7.09 9.41 0.51
N LEU A 234 6.20 10.16 1.17
CA LEU A 234 5.60 9.79 2.46
C LEU A 234 4.15 9.27 2.31
N TYR A 235 3.72 9.01 1.08
CA TYR A 235 2.37 8.51 0.77
C TYR A 235 2.41 7.02 0.44
N LEU A 236 1.65 6.23 1.19
CA LEU A 236 1.41 4.82 0.95
C LEU A 236 0.13 4.64 0.13
N THR A 237 0.14 3.68 -0.79
CA THR A 237 -1.00 3.27 -1.61
C THR A 237 -1.04 1.75 -1.78
N ASP A 238 -2.17 1.24 -2.23
CA ASP A 238 -2.52 -0.16 -2.42
C ASP A 238 -2.06 -1.08 -1.27
N PRO A 239 -2.31 -0.72 0.01
CA PRO A 239 -1.97 -1.62 1.09
C PRO A 239 -2.90 -2.82 1.11
N LEU A 240 -2.42 -3.92 1.69
CA LEU A 240 -3.18 -5.13 1.94
C LEU A 240 -3.22 -5.43 3.45
N ILE A 241 -4.32 -6.04 3.91
CA ILE A 241 -4.37 -6.69 5.22
C ILE A 241 -4.56 -8.19 4.98
N LEU A 242 -3.58 -8.97 5.45
CA LEU A 242 -3.67 -10.42 5.51
C LEU A 242 -4.30 -10.83 6.84
N GLU A 243 -5.26 -11.75 6.79
CA GLU A 243 -5.93 -12.34 7.94
C GLU A 243 -6.22 -13.81 7.65
N SER A 244 -5.81 -14.72 8.52
CA SER A 244 -5.86 -16.17 8.27
C SER A 244 -7.27 -16.76 8.18
N ARG A 245 -8.28 -16.10 8.75
CA ARG A 245 -9.66 -16.62 8.81
C ARG A 245 -10.59 -16.01 7.77
N ASN A 246 -10.43 -14.72 7.47
CA ASN A 246 -11.31 -13.98 6.57
C ASN A 246 -10.47 -13.00 5.75
N ALA A 247 -10.38 -13.23 4.43
CA ALA A 247 -9.71 -12.28 3.54
C ALA A 247 -10.47 -10.95 3.51
N TRP A 248 -9.74 -9.85 3.69
CA TRP A 248 -10.29 -8.51 3.48
C TRP A 248 -10.53 -8.22 2.00
N VAL A 249 -9.66 -8.75 1.15
CA VAL A 249 -9.72 -8.69 -0.31
C VAL A 249 -9.44 -10.10 -0.82
N ALA A 250 -10.48 -10.78 -1.28
CA ALA A 250 -10.43 -12.23 -1.56
C ALA A 250 -9.39 -12.58 -2.63
N GLU A 251 -9.29 -11.77 -3.68
CA GLU A 251 -8.40 -11.98 -4.82
C GLU A 251 -6.90 -11.83 -4.49
N ALA A 252 -6.56 -11.24 -3.35
CA ALA A 252 -5.18 -10.97 -2.93
C ALA A 252 -4.77 -11.78 -1.69
N ASN A 253 -5.59 -12.73 -1.24
CA ASN A 253 -5.34 -13.45 0.02
C ASN A 253 -4.17 -14.43 -0.08
N THR A 254 -3.05 -14.07 0.54
CA THR A 254 -1.87 -14.94 0.72
C THR A 254 -1.57 -15.18 2.19
N ALA A 255 -2.57 -15.12 3.08
CA ALA A 255 -2.35 -15.08 4.53
C ALA A 255 -1.50 -16.24 5.05
N GLU A 256 -1.77 -17.49 4.66
CA GLU A 256 -0.98 -18.65 5.14
C GLU A 256 0.53 -18.49 4.90
N GLN A 257 0.91 -18.17 3.67
CA GLN A 257 2.32 -17.96 3.30
C GLN A 257 2.87 -16.62 3.84
N GLY A 258 2.06 -15.57 3.82
CA GLY A 258 2.47 -14.23 4.18
C GLY A 258 2.84 -14.11 5.66
N PHE A 259 2.06 -14.73 6.55
CA PHE A 259 2.35 -14.78 7.99
C PHE A 259 3.64 -15.55 8.27
N ALA A 260 3.78 -16.77 7.73
CA ALA A 260 4.98 -17.57 7.90
C ALA A 260 6.24 -16.84 7.39
N ASN A 261 6.13 -16.20 6.22
CA ASN A 261 7.24 -15.43 5.66
C ASN A 261 7.54 -14.18 6.49
N PHE A 262 6.54 -13.47 7.01
CA PHE A 262 6.79 -12.32 7.86
C PHE A 262 7.56 -12.71 9.13
N GLU A 263 7.14 -13.78 9.80
CA GLU A 263 7.78 -14.27 11.03
C GLU A 263 9.23 -14.74 10.81
N ASP A 264 9.55 -15.27 9.62
CA ASP A 264 10.90 -15.68 9.23
C ASP A 264 11.78 -14.50 8.74
N GLN A 265 11.19 -13.57 7.99
CA GLN A 265 11.92 -12.59 7.18
C GLN A 265 12.04 -11.21 7.81
N ASN A 266 11.05 -10.77 8.58
CA ASN A 266 11.03 -9.42 9.11
C ASN A 266 11.96 -9.33 10.32
N TRP A 267 12.94 -8.43 10.30
CA TRP A 267 13.84 -8.24 11.43
C TRP A 267 13.35 -7.11 12.35
N CYS A 268 13.54 -7.29 13.66
CA CYS A 268 13.26 -6.23 14.62
C CYS A 268 14.37 -5.17 14.55
N TYR A 269 14.01 -3.94 14.16
CA TYR A 269 14.92 -2.79 14.10
C TYR A 269 14.96 -2.04 15.44
N PRO A 270 15.93 -1.12 15.68
CA PRO A 270 16.00 -0.33 16.91
C PRO A 270 14.69 0.39 17.26
N LEU A 271 13.94 0.83 16.24
CA LEU A 271 12.62 1.41 16.41
C LEU A 271 11.62 0.40 17.03
N CYS A 272 11.63 -0.87 16.62
CA CYS A 272 10.81 -1.91 17.25
C CYS A 272 11.13 -2.05 18.75
N CYS A 273 12.41 -2.00 19.11
CA CYS A 273 12.86 -2.05 20.51
C CYS A 273 12.39 -0.83 21.30
N GLN A 274 12.54 0.37 20.73
CA GLN A 274 12.11 1.63 21.34
C GLN A 274 10.60 1.64 21.62
N LEU A 275 9.83 0.97 20.74
CA LEU A 275 8.39 0.80 20.89
C LEU A 275 7.99 -0.35 21.82
N GLY A 276 8.96 -1.10 22.35
CA GLY A 276 8.72 -2.25 23.22
C GLY A 276 8.04 -3.42 22.52
N LEU A 277 8.19 -3.55 21.20
CA LEU A 277 7.65 -4.67 20.46
C LEU A 277 8.43 -5.95 20.80
N PRO A 278 7.75 -7.08 21.09
CA PRO A 278 8.42 -8.36 21.32
C PRO A 278 9.08 -8.87 20.05
N PHE A 279 10.06 -9.76 20.19
CA PHE A 279 10.58 -10.53 19.07
C PHE A 279 9.49 -11.35 18.41
N LEU A 280 9.59 -11.52 17.09
CA LEU A 280 8.70 -12.41 16.35
C LEU A 280 8.90 -13.86 16.79
N PRO A 281 7.88 -14.75 16.63
CA PRO A 281 7.89 -16.11 17.16
C PRO A 281 9.13 -16.95 16.83
N ASN A 282 9.71 -16.75 15.64
CA ASN A 282 10.88 -17.50 15.16
C ASN A 282 12.23 -16.82 15.47
N GLN A 283 12.22 -15.72 16.23
CA GLN A 283 13.42 -14.98 16.63
C GLN A 283 13.69 -15.21 18.12
N SER A 284 14.92 -15.59 18.47
CA SER A 284 15.32 -15.83 19.86
C SER A 284 15.93 -14.60 20.51
N SER A 285 15.77 -14.45 21.83
CA SER A 285 16.42 -13.41 22.64
C SER A 285 17.96 -13.44 22.62
N SER A 286 18.57 -14.50 22.08
CA SER A 286 20.00 -14.59 21.82
C SER A 286 20.43 -13.88 20.52
N GLN A 287 19.48 -13.50 19.66
CA GLN A 287 19.70 -12.52 18.61
C GLN A 287 19.67 -11.14 19.26
N ASP A 288 20.81 -10.75 19.81
CA ASP A 288 20.98 -9.44 20.43
C ASP A 288 20.48 -8.39 19.42
N HIS A 289 19.62 -7.45 19.83
CA HIS A 289 19.22 -6.34 18.96
C HIS A 289 20.45 -5.59 18.42
N LYS A 290 21.61 -5.74 19.11
CA LYS A 290 22.96 -5.32 18.69
C LYS A 290 23.72 -6.29 17.77
N GLN A 291 23.44 -7.59 17.75
CA GLN A 291 24.05 -8.50 16.76
C GLN A 291 23.35 -8.43 15.41
N ASN A 292 22.04 -8.15 15.39
CA ASN A 292 21.35 -7.74 14.18
C ASN A 292 21.72 -6.31 13.73
N HIS A 293 22.42 -5.56 14.59
CA HIS A 293 23.03 -4.26 14.31
C HIS A 293 24.40 -4.41 13.62
N ASP A 294 25.02 -5.61 13.63
CA ASP A 294 26.46 -5.82 13.34
C ASP A 294 26.77 -6.67 12.08
N ASN A 295 25.77 -7.25 11.39
CA ASN A 295 25.92 -7.51 9.94
C ASN A 295 25.62 -6.21 9.15
N ASP A 296 26.14 -5.12 9.69
CA ASP A 296 26.12 -3.79 9.15
C ASP A 296 26.99 -3.82 7.90
N TYR A 297 26.34 -4.01 6.74
CA TYR A 297 27.00 -3.90 5.45
C TYR A 297 27.81 -2.60 5.38
N ILE A 298 27.40 -1.53 6.08
CA ILE A 298 28.15 -0.28 6.19
C ILE A 298 29.50 -0.51 6.89
N ALA A 299 29.54 -1.20 8.04
CA ALA A 299 30.78 -1.52 8.74
C ALA A 299 31.66 -2.50 7.94
N GLU A 300 31.08 -3.47 7.26
CA GLU A 300 31.80 -4.44 6.42
C GLU A 300 32.31 -3.81 5.10
N HIS A 301 31.53 -2.91 4.49
CA HIS A 301 31.88 -2.15 3.29
C HIS A 301 32.97 -1.13 3.59
N VAL A 302 32.89 -0.41 4.72
CA VAL A 302 33.96 0.48 5.23
C VAL A 302 35.23 -0.30 5.55
N LYS A 303 35.11 -1.47 6.19
CA LYS A 303 36.26 -2.36 6.51
C LYS A 303 36.92 -2.93 5.26
N ASN A 304 36.15 -3.13 4.17
CA ASN A 304 36.63 -3.56 2.86
C ASN A 304 37.03 -2.38 1.94
N GLY A 305 37.14 -1.17 2.48
CA GLY A 305 37.66 0.01 1.77
C GLY A 305 36.64 0.75 0.89
N GLY A 306 35.36 0.37 0.94
CA GLY A 306 34.28 1.11 0.31
C GLY A 306 33.84 2.30 1.15
N GLN A 307 33.69 3.47 0.53
CA GLN A 307 32.99 4.59 1.18
C GLN A 307 31.49 4.40 1.00
N PRO A 308 30.69 4.28 2.08
CA PRO A 308 29.25 4.25 1.98
C PRO A 308 28.80 5.59 1.40
N ASP A 309 28.29 5.58 0.17
CA ASP A 309 27.68 6.76 -0.42
C ASP A 309 26.28 6.95 0.18
N LEU A 310 26.25 7.55 1.37
CA LEU A 310 25.02 8.00 2.02
C LEU A 310 24.52 9.33 1.43
N SER A 311 25.20 9.89 0.42
CA SER A 311 24.85 11.20 -0.12
C SER A 311 23.51 11.17 -0.84
N GLU A 312 23.14 10.09 -1.53
CA GLU A 312 21.80 9.97 -2.15
C GLU A 312 20.69 9.81 -1.09
N SER A 313 20.92 9.01 -0.05
CA SER A 313 19.94 8.77 1.02
C SER A 313 19.72 10.03 1.87
N MET A 314 20.82 10.71 2.22
CA MET A 314 20.80 11.97 2.96
C MET A 314 20.36 13.14 2.08
N ALA A 315 20.67 13.17 0.77
CA ALA A 315 20.12 14.19 -0.13
C ALA A 315 18.63 13.98 -0.38
N SER A 316 18.15 12.74 -0.48
CA SER A 316 16.72 12.44 -0.60
C SER A 316 15.97 12.82 0.69
N LEU A 317 16.56 12.52 1.86
CA LEU A 317 16.01 12.92 3.15
C LEU A 317 16.10 14.44 3.38
N ASN A 318 17.21 15.08 3.02
CA ASN A 318 17.39 16.53 3.11
C ASN A 318 16.46 17.24 2.13
N ASN A 319 16.28 16.78 0.89
CA ASN A 319 15.27 17.33 -0.03
C ASN A 319 13.84 17.20 0.55
N LEU A 320 13.51 16.08 1.19
CA LEU A 320 12.24 15.87 1.91
C LEU A 320 12.08 16.73 3.18
N LEU A 321 13.19 17.25 3.73
CA LEU A 321 13.22 18.08 4.94
C LEU A 321 13.40 19.58 4.61
N ASP A 322 14.04 19.93 3.50
CA ASP A 322 14.39 21.29 3.03
C ASP A 322 13.25 21.93 2.23
N ASP A 323 12.30 21.15 1.71
CA ASP A 323 10.98 21.64 1.24
C ASP A 323 10.16 22.31 2.38
N ARG A 324 10.71 22.43 3.60
CA ARG A 324 10.12 23.12 4.75
C ARG A 324 10.45 24.62 4.86
N ASP A 325 11.34 25.19 4.05
CA ASP A 325 11.79 26.58 4.23
C ASP A 325 11.13 27.62 3.30
N TRP A 326 10.07 27.26 2.55
CA TRP A 326 9.31 28.21 1.72
C TRP A 326 7.80 28.20 1.97
N ASP A 327 7.37 28.25 3.23
CA ASP A 327 6.09 28.91 3.55
C ASP A 327 6.01 29.35 5.03
N GLU A 328 6.98 30.17 5.46
CA GLU A 328 6.72 31.12 6.54
C GLU A 328 6.42 32.48 5.93
N SER A 329 5.14 32.84 5.79
CA SER A 329 4.62 34.11 6.33
C SER A 329 3.10 34.26 6.21
N PRO A 330 2.51 35.05 7.11
CA PRO A 330 1.13 34.90 7.57
C PRO A 330 0.16 35.80 6.80
N LEU A 331 -1.08 35.32 6.60
CA LEU A 331 -2.36 36.02 6.80
C LEU A 331 -3.54 35.12 6.45
#